data_AF-A0A5B9Y3G2-F1
#
_entry.id   AF-A0A5B9Y3G2-F1
#
_cell.length_a   1.000
_cell.length_b   1.000
_cell.length_c   1.000
_cell.angle_alpha   90.00
_cell.angle_beta   90.00
_cell.angle_gamma   90.00
#
_symmetry.space_group_name_H-M   'P 1'
#
loop_
_entity.id
_entity.type
_entity.pdbx_description
1 polymer ?
#
loop_
_entity_poly.entity_id
_entity_poly.type
_entity_poly.pdbx_seq_one_letter_code
_entity_poly.pdbx_strand_id
1 'polypeptide(L)'
;MKKILSILGSTLLVVPGTTSTISCGPPKKDSNKLEDIIKVTDLGEFDSFLDITISKSTLYDRFVELNNKIEPGDVLLYLFDDSSAYIVPDIFSNKTGRVKITFTVKQENSLKSFITQTDLGTIENKKSETIINKLKELNPQIDELEYPSIRVDNTFDLFEDSQTISNRGFEQPGVVSVTFKVG
;
A
#
# COMPACT_ATOMS: atom_id res chain seq x y z
N MET A 1 6.87 71.80 -51.58
CA MET A 1 5.52 71.44 -52.07
C MET A 1 5.64 70.52 -53.26
N LYS A 2 5.28 69.24 -53.10
CA LYS A 2 4.91 68.31 -54.18
C LYS A 2 4.13 67.16 -53.52
N LYS A 3 2.83 67.13 -53.78
CA LYS A 3 1.88 66.12 -53.30
C LYS A 3 1.99 64.90 -54.23
N ILE A 4 2.09 63.70 -53.68
CA ILE A 4 1.87 62.45 -54.41
C ILE A 4 0.69 61.75 -53.75
N LEU A 5 -0.34 61.55 -54.56
CA LEU A 5 -1.56 60.83 -54.27
C LEU A 5 -1.31 59.35 -54.63
N SER A 6 -1.61 58.42 -53.72
CA SER A 6 -1.63 56.99 -54.02
C SER A 6 -2.88 56.37 -53.40
N ILE A 7 -3.70 55.82 -54.29
CA ILE A 7 -4.99 55.17 -54.05
C ILE A 7 -4.69 53.76 -53.52
N LEU A 8 -5.16 53.41 -52.32
CA LEU A 8 -5.25 52.00 -51.89
C LEU A 8 -6.64 51.47 -52.23
N GLY A 9 -6.71 50.60 -53.24
CA GLY A 9 -7.82 49.68 -53.42
C GLY A 9 -7.59 48.43 -52.56
N SER A 10 -8.44 48.22 -51.56
CA SER A 10 -8.46 47.03 -50.73
C SER A 10 -9.38 45.98 -51.36
N THR A 11 -8.81 45.02 -52.08
CA THR A 11 -9.50 43.78 -52.45
C THR A 11 -9.51 42.84 -51.25
N LEU A 12 -10.69 42.55 -50.71
CA LEU A 12 -10.93 41.51 -49.70
C LEU A 12 -10.78 40.13 -50.34
N LEU A 13 -9.70 39.42 -50.02
CA LEU A 13 -9.56 37.99 -50.24
C LEU A 13 -10.18 37.25 -49.05
N VAL A 14 -11.40 36.74 -49.22
CA VAL A 14 -12.02 35.81 -48.24
C VAL A 14 -11.51 34.41 -48.54
N VAL A 15 -10.59 33.93 -47.70
CA VAL A 15 -10.17 32.52 -47.68
C VAL A 15 -11.08 31.79 -46.68
N PRO A 16 -11.80 30.72 -47.08
CA PRO A 16 -12.56 29.93 -46.12
C PRO A 16 -11.59 29.08 -45.29
N GLY A 17 -11.29 29.54 -44.07
CA GLY A 17 -10.60 28.73 -43.08
C GLY A 17 -11.58 27.70 -42.49
N THR A 18 -11.32 26.42 -42.71
CA THR A 18 -11.99 25.35 -41.98
C THR A 18 -11.58 25.44 -40.51
N THR A 19 -12.46 25.96 -39.66
CA THR A 19 -12.27 25.90 -38.22
C THR A 19 -12.55 24.47 -37.75
N SER A 20 -11.50 23.68 -37.56
CA SER A 20 -11.60 22.45 -36.77
C SER A 20 -11.84 22.85 -35.32
N THR A 21 -13.09 22.80 -34.87
CA THR A 21 -13.41 22.96 -33.45
C THR A 21 -12.90 21.74 -32.70
N ILE A 22 -11.79 21.90 -31.98
CA ILE A 22 -11.36 20.90 -30.99
C ILE A 22 -12.36 20.98 -29.84
N SER A 23 -13.25 20.00 -29.75
CA SER A 23 -14.11 19.84 -28.59
C SER A 23 -13.26 19.27 -27.46
N CYS A 24 -12.69 20.16 -26.64
CA CYS A 24 -12.17 19.75 -25.34
C CYS A 24 -13.36 19.39 -24.47
N GLY A 25 -13.56 18.09 -24.22
CA GLY A 25 -14.42 17.65 -23.14
C GLY A 25 -13.96 18.25 -21.81
N PRO A 26 -14.85 18.33 -20.79
CA PRO A 26 -14.46 18.83 -19.48
C PRO A 26 -13.20 18.09 -19.00
N PRO A 27 -12.22 18.78 -18.40
CA PRO A 27 -11.03 18.13 -17.88
C PRO A 27 -11.47 16.98 -16.96
N LYS A 28 -11.00 15.76 -17.25
CA LYS A 28 -11.30 14.60 -16.41
C LYS A 28 -10.78 14.93 -15.02
N LYS A 29 -11.69 15.00 -14.04
CA LYS A 29 -11.32 15.16 -12.63
C LYS A 29 -10.40 14.00 -12.27
N ASP A 30 -9.20 14.32 -11.78
CA ASP A 30 -8.29 13.29 -11.29
C ASP A 30 -8.99 12.48 -10.19
N SER A 31 -8.92 11.16 -10.31
CA SER A 31 -9.51 10.29 -9.29
C SER A 31 -8.71 10.41 -8.01
N ASN A 32 -9.42 10.49 -6.88
CA ASN A 32 -8.82 10.45 -5.55
C ASN A 32 -8.86 9.03 -4.95
N LYS A 33 -9.29 8.02 -5.69
CA LYS A 33 -9.30 6.64 -5.21
C LYS A 33 -7.95 5.99 -5.44
N LEU A 34 -7.38 5.36 -4.41
CA LEU A 34 -6.07 4.70 -4.50
C LEU A 34 -6.02 3.63 -5.59
N GLU A 35 -7.11 2.87 -5.77
CA GLU A 35 -7.25 1.85 -6.82
C GLU A 35 -7.09 2.40 -8.25
N ASP A 36 -7.41 3.68 -8.45
CA ASP A 36 -7.27 4.34 -9.75
C ASP A 36 -5.86 4.93 -9.95
N ILE A 37 -5.12 5.16 -8.87
CA ILE A 37 -3.81 5.85 -8.90
C ILE A 37 -2.66 4.85 -8.85
N ILE A 38 -2.74 3.83 -8.00
CA ILE A 38 -1.73 2.79 -7.83
C ILE A 38 -1.80 1.83 -9.02
N LYS A 39 -0.66 1.61 -9.68
CA LYS A 39 -0.57 0.77 -10.90
C LYS A 39 0.25 -0.48 -10.69
N VAL A 40 1.25 -0.41 -9.81
CA VAL A 40 2.13 -1.54 -9.51
C VAL A 40 1.83 -1.97 -8.08
N THR A 41 1.24 -3.17 -7.96
CA THR A 41 0.92 -3.77 -6.66
C THR A 41 1.91 -4.86 -6.27
N ASP A 42 2.62 -5.45 -7.22
CA ASP A 42 3.71 -6.38 -6.94
C ASP A 42 5.03 -5.61 -6.87
N LEU A 43 5.64 -5.57 -5.69
CA LEU A 43 6.87 -4.84 -5.42
C LEU A 43 8.14 -5.68 -5.65
N GLY A 44 7.95 -6.95 -6.04
CA GLY A 44 9.04 -7.88 -6.28
C GLY A 44 9.66 -8.42 -5.00
N GLU A 45 10.96 -8.68 -5.06
CA GLU A 45 11.67 -9.48 -4.08
C GLU A 45 12.58 -8.64 -3.17
N PHE A 46 12.64 -9.05 -1.90
CA PHE A 46 13.51 -8.51 -0.87
C PHE A 46 14.39 -9.61 -0.28
N ASP A 47 15.59 -9.24 0.16
CA ASP A 47 16.55 -10.22 0.68
C ASP A 47 16.19 -10.69 2.11
N SER A 48 15.73 -9.78 2.98
CA SER A 48 15.33 -10.14 4.35
C SER A 48 14.10 -9.41 4.86
N PHE A 49 13.41 -10.01 5.84
CA PHE A 49 12.27 -9.38 6.49
C PHE A 49 12.68 -8.23 7.42
N LEU A 50 13.92 -8.26 7.92
CA LEU A 50 14.50 -7.19 8.72
C LEU A 50 14.65 -5.90 7.90
N ASP A 51 15.05 -6.00 6.63
CA ASP A 51 15.17 -4.85 5.74
C ASP A 51 13.83 -4.14 5.53
N ILE A 52 12.74 -4.92 5.51
CA ILE A 52 11.39 -4.42 5.38
C ILE A 52 10.88 -3.82 6.69
N THR A 53 11.21 -4.40 7.86
CA THR A 53 10.57 -4.03 9.13
C THR A 53 11.35 -3.05 10.00
N ILE A 54 12.68 -3.15 10.05
CA ILE A 54 13.53 -2.19 10.78
C ILE A 54 13.44 -0.84 10.10
N SER A 55 13.49 -0.84 8.78
CA SER A 55 13.49 0.40 8.03
C SER A 55 12.08 0.85 7.68
N LYS A 56 11.11 -0.03 7.35
CA LYS A 56 9.79 0.27 6.73
C LYS A 56 9.87 1.09 5.43
N SER A 57 10.75 2.09 5.41
CA SER A 57 11.20 2.86 4.27
C SER A 57 11.60 1.95 3.13
N THR A 58 12.34 0.86 3.29
CA THR A 58 12.75 0.03 2.13
C THR A 58 11.56 -0.45 1.28
N LEU A 59 10.50 -0.96 1.92
CA LEU A 59 9.28 -1.40 1.23
C LEU A 59 8.46 -0.20 0.72
N TYR A 60 8.35 0.86 1.53
CA TYR A 60 7.63 2.07 1.16
C TYR A 60 8.29 2.83 0.00
N ASP A 61 9.61 2.98 0.03
CA ASP A 61 10.45 3.61 -0.99
C ASP A 61 10.31 2.85 -2.31
N ARG A 62 10.38 1.51 -2.27
CA ARG A 62 10.11 0.67 -3.46
C ARG A 62 8.71 0.90 -3.99
N PHE A 63 7.70 0.98 -3.11
CA PHE A 63 6.33 1.27 -3.51
C PHE A 63 6.20 2.64 -4.20
N VAL A 64 6.80 3.69 -3.62
CA VAL A 64 6.77 5.06 -4.17
C VAL A 64 7.52 5.14 -5.49
N GLU A 65 8.69 4.49 -5.61
CA GLU A 65 9.47 4.40 -6.84
C GLU A 65 8.64 3.83 -8.01
N LEU A 66 7.93 2.72 -7.75
CA LEU A 66 7.09 2.04 -8.74
C LEU A 66 5.75 2.76 -8.99
N ASN A 67 5.31 3.62 -8.09
CA ASN A 67 4.04 4.35 -8.15
C ASN A 67 4.24 5.87 -8.00
N ASN A 68 5.05 6.45 -8.90
CA ASN A 68 5.49 7.85 -8.90
C ASN A 68 4.42 8.97 -8.84
N LYS A 69 3.13 8.64 -8.84
CA LYS A 69 2.01 9.57 -8.66
C LYS A 69 1.56 9.73 -7.21
N ILE A 70 2.15 8.96 -6.30
CA ILE A 70 1.88 9.05 -4.86
C ILE A 70 2.94 9.93 -4.22
N GLU A 71 2.53 11.02 -3.57
CA GLU A 71 3.45 11.88 -2.84
C GLU A 71 3.81 11.23 -1.49
N PRO A 72 5.05 11.37 -1.01
CA PRO A 72 5.40 10.94 0.34
C PRO A 72 4.46 11.58 1.38
N GLY A 73 3.87 10.76 2.24
CA GLY A 73 2.90 11.22 3.25
C GLY A 73 1.44 11.25 2.79
N ASP A 74 1.12 10.97 1.52
CA ASP A 74 -0.26 10.77 1.08
C ASP A 74 -0.88 9.47 1.60
N VAL A 75 -0.03 8.49 1.88
CA VAL A 75 -0.43 7.13 2.19
C VAL A 75 0.41 6.54 3.30
N LEU A 76 -0.19 5.60 4.00
CA LEU A 76 0.42 4.77 5.02
C LEU A 76 0.46 3.32 4.54
N LEU A 77 1.52 2.62 4.92
CA LEU A 77 1.73 1.20 4.62
C LEU A 77 1.53 0.36 5.89
N TYR A 78 0.73 -0.70 5.76
CA TYR A 78 0.45 -1.67 6.82
C TYR A 78 0.83 -3.06 6.37
N LEU A 79 1.88 -3.61 6.97
CA LEU A 79 2.21 -5.02 6.80
C LEU A 79 1.05 -5.87 7.32
N PHE A 80 0.58 -6.77 6.47
CA PHE A 80 -0.52 -7.66 6.79
C PHE A 80 -0.01 -9.07 7.05
N ASP A 81 0.87 -9.56 6.19
CA ASP A 81 1.60 -10.81 6.34
C ASP A 81 3.02 -10.66 5.77
N ASP A 82 3.77 -11.75 5.74
CA ASP A 82 5.15 -11.84 5.24
C ASP A 82 5.28 -11.62 3.73
N SER A 83 4.17 -11.47 3.01
CA SER A 83 4.12 -11.35 1.55
C SER A 83 3.24 -10.20 1.06
N SER A 84 2.60 -9.46 1.98
CA SER A 84 1.64 -8.45 1.59
C SER A 84 1.44 -7.34 2.62
N ALA A 85 1.03 -6.20 2.09
CA ALA A 85 0.71 -5.02 2.87
C ALA A 85 -0.50 -4.30 2.26
N TYR A 86 -1.13 -3.45 3.06
CA TYR A 86 -2.15 -2.51 2.60
C TYR A 86 -1.59 -1.10 2.53
N ILE A 87 -1.87 -0.43 1.42
CA ILE A 87 -1.72 1.00 1.27
C ILE A 87 -3.08 1.63 1.55
N VAL A 88 -3.12 2.54 2.52
CA VAL A 88 -4.32 3.33 2.82
C VAL A 88 -3.98 4.81 2.85
N PRO A 89 -4.95 5.72 2.69
CA PRO A 89 -4.72 7.15 2.79
C PRO A 89 -4.19 7.52 4.18
N ASP A 90 -3.23 8.44 4.21
CA ASP A 90 -2.90 9.15 5.44
C ASP A 90 -4.08 10.02 5.89
N ILE A 91 -4.17 10.32 7.18
CA ILE A 91 -5.24 11.15 7.75
C ILE A 91 -5.31 12.56 7.15
N PHE A 92 -4.21 13.07 6.61
CA PHE A 92 -4.14 14.38 5.96
C PHE A 92 -4.37 14.33 4.44
N SER A 93 -4.47 13.14 3.85
CA SER A 93 -4.69 12.98 2.42
C SER A 93 -6.18 13.04 2.06
N ASN A 94 -6.49 13.57 0.86
CA ASN A 94 -7.84 13.54 0.30
C ASN A 94 -8.14 12.23 -0.46
N LYS A 95 -7.22 11.28 -0.42
CA LYS A 95 -7.33 9.98 -1.08
C LYS A 95 -8.32 9.07 -0.35
N THR A 96 -8.87 8.10 -1.06
CA THR A 96 -9.88 7.17 -0.54
C THR A 96 -9.61 5.73 -0.99
N GLY A 97 -10.22 4.78 -0.30
CA GLY A 97 -10.06 3.35 -0.57
C GLY A 97 -8.82 2.75 0.08
N ARG A 98 -8.48 1.53 -0.29
CA ARG A 98 -7.28 0.82 0.12
C ARG A 98 -6.82 -0.10 -0.99
N VAL A 99 -5.52 -0.32 -1.12
CA VAL A 99 -4.95 -1.22 -2.12
C VAL A 99 -4.05 -2.22 -1.43
N LYS A 100 -4.23 -3.51 -1.75
CA LYS A 100 -3.31 -4.57 -1.32
C LYS A 100 -2.12 -4.59 -2.28
N ILE A 101 -0.92 -4.58 -1.71
CA ILE A 101 0.34 -4.78 -2.42
C ILE A 101 0.95 -6.12 -1.97
N THR A 102 1.79 -6.69 -2.82
CA THR A 102 2.46 -7.97 -2.61
C THR A 102 3.96 -7.84 -2.81
N PHE A 103 4.70 -8.74 -2.19
CA PHE A 103 6.15 -8.85 -2.32
C PHE A 103 6.58 -10.27 -1.93
N THR A 104 7.82 -10.63 -2.25
CA THR A 104 8.46 -11.87 -1.80
C THR A 104 9.67 -11.56 -0.93
N VAL A 105 9.97 -12.45 0.02
CA VAL A 105 11.16 -12.35 0.88
C VAL A 105 11.93 -13.65 0.76
N LYS A 106 13.22 -13.56 0.41
CA LYS A 106 14.11 -14.72 0.23
C LYS A 106 14.48 -15.44 1.52
N GLN A 107 14.23 -14.82 2.67
CA GLN A 107 14.64 -15.33 3.96
C GLN A 107 14.02 -16.70 4.24
N GLU A 108 14.88 -17.71 4.23
CA GLU A 108 14.61 -19.02 4.80
C GLU A 108 14.59 -18.90 6.34
N ASN A 109 13.74 -19.70 7.01
CA ASN A 109 13.54 -19.68 8.47
C ASN A 109 12.90 -18.39 9.03
N SER A 110 11.60 -18.22 8.78
CA SER A 110 10.80 -17.10 9.31
C SER A 110 9.76 -17.57 10.32
N LEU A 111 9.15 -16.65 11.08
CA LEU A 111 8.02 -16.95 11.98
C LEU A 111 6.95 -17.83 11.32
N LYS A 112 6.65 -17.59 10.04
CA LYS A 112 5.62 -18.32 9.31
C LYS A 112 5.88 -19.82 9.24
N SER A 113 7.13 -20.26 9.21
CA SER A 113 7.47 -21.68 9.21
C SER A 113 7.03 -22.40 10.49
N PHE A 114 6.81 -21.65 11.58
CA PHE A 114 6.32 -22.14 12.87
C PHE A 114 4.80 -21.97 13.05
N ILE A 115 4.08 -21.51 12.03
CA ILE A 115 2.63 -21.23 12.12
C ILE A 115 1.89 -22.02 11.05
N THR A 116 1.16 -23.03 11.48
CA THR A 116 0.33 -23.91 10.64
C THR A 116 -1.15 -23.54 10.67
N GLN A 117 -1.61 -22.90 11.74
CA GLN A 117 -3.00 -22.47 11.94
C GLN A 117 -3.06 -20.99 12.28
N THR A 118 -3.69 -20.22 11.40
CA THR A 118 -3.92 -18.79 11.57
C THR A 118 -5.37 -18.45 11.92
N ASP A 119 -6.30 -19.37 11.69
CA ASP A 119 -7.66 -19.25 12.22
C ASP A 119 -7.67 -19.70 13.68
N LEU A 120 -7.83 -18.73 14.58
CA LEU A 120 -7.84 -18.95 16.03
C LEU A 120 -9.22 -19.42 16.52
N GLY A 121 -10.23 -19.43 15.65
CA GLY A 121 -11.60 -19.75 16.00
C GLY A 121 -12.24 -18.65 16.87
N THR A 122 -13.01 -19.06 17.87
CA THR A 122 -13.63 -18.14 18.81
C THR A 122 -12.69 -17.85 19.98
N ILE A 123 -12.49 -16.56 20.27
CA ILE A 123 -11.71 -16.07 21.42
C ILE A 123 -12.57 -15.16 22.29
N GLU A 124 -12.25 -15.08 23.59
CA GLU A 124 -13.03 -14.32 24.57
C GLU A 124 -12.98 -12.80 24.34
N ASN A 125 -11.87 -12.27 23.80
CA ASN A 125 -11.66 -10.84 23.57
C ASN A 125 -10.43 -10.62 22.66
N LYS A 126 -10.24 -9.38 22.21
CA LYS A 126 -9.15 -9.00 21.30
C LYS A 126 -7.85 -8.59 22.01
N LYS A 127 -7.67 -8.88 23.31
CA LYS A 127 -6.42 -8.54 24.01
C LYS A 127 -5.28 -9.34 23.40
N SER A 128 -4.11 -8.70 23.31
CA SER A 128 -2.94 -9.32 22.69
C SER A 128 -2.54 -10.63 23.37
N GLU A 129 -2.66 -10.71 24.69
CA GLU A 129 -2.40 -11.94 25.45
C GLU A 129 -3.35 -13.08 25.04
N THR A 130 -4.65 -12.83 24.96
CA THR A 130 -5.65 -13.82 24.53
C THR A 130 -5.32 -14.35 23.13
N ILE A 131 -5.00 -13.46 22.19
CA ILE A 131 -4.66 -13.81 20.81
C ILE A 131 -3.37 -14.64 20.75
N ILE A 132 -2.31 -14.19 21.44
CA ILE A 132 -1.01 -14.89 21.46
C ILE A 132 -1.13 -16.26 22.13
N ASN A 133 -1.86 -16.36 23.24
CA ASN A 133 -2.07 -17.63 23.93
C ASN A 133 -2.82 -18.62 23.04
N LYS A 134 -3.87 -18.17 22.34
CA LYS A 134 -4.59 -19.03 21.41
C LYS A 134 -3.73 -19.44 20.21
N LEU A 135 -2.94 -18.53 19.67
CA LEU A 135 -2.01 -18.83 18.59
C LEU A 135 -1.01 -19.92 19.00
N LYS A 136 -0.43 -19.82 20.20
CA LYS A 136 0.50 -20.82 20.74
C LYS A 136 -0.15 -22.17 21.01
N GLU A 137 -1.38 -22.18 21.53
CA GLU A 137 -2.16 -23.41 21.72
C GLU A 137 -2.32 -24.19 20.41
N LEU A 138 -2.60 -23.49 19.32
CA LEU A 138 -2.80 -24.09 17.99
C LEU A 138 -1.48 -24.37 17.26
N ASN A 139 -0.38 -23.73 17.66
CA ASN A 139 0.92 -23.81 17.02
C ASN A 139 2.04 -23.96 18.08
N PRO A 140 2.11 -25.10 18.78
CA PRO A 140 3.05 -25.29 19.89
C PRO A 140 4.53 -25.18 19.48
N GLN A 141 4.85 -25.44 18.20
CA GLN A 141 6.18 -25.24 17.64
C GLN A 141 6.70 -23.80 17.74
N ILE A 142 5.84 -22.79 17.97
CA ILE A 142 6.26 -21.42 18.28
C ILE A 142 7.21 -21.37 19.49
N ASP A 143 7.08 -22.30 20.44
CA ASP A 143 7.96 -22.37 21.61
C ASP A 143 9.38 -22.89 21.27
N GLU A 144 9.60 -23.36 20.03
CA GLU A 144 10.92 -23.74 19.50
C GLU A 144 11.67 -22.57 18.85
N LEU A 145 11.03 -21.39 18.74
CA LEU A 145 11.68 -20.18 18.24
C LEU A 145 12.88 -19.80 19.12
N GLU A 146 13.93 -19.29 18.48
CA GLU A 146 15.12 -18.82 19.17
C GLU A 146 14.95 -17.35 19.55
N TYR A 147 14.97 -17.06 20.86
CA TYR A 147 14.74 -15.72 21.43
C TYR A 147 13.49 -15.01 20.89
N PRO A 148 12.28 -15.61 21.01
CA PRO A 148 11.08 -15.07 20.40
C PRO A 148 10.66 -13.73 21.02
N SER A 149 10.23 -12.81 20.16
CA SER A 149 9.60 -11.54 20.54
C SER A 149 8.26 -11.43 19.81
N ILE A 150 7.32 -12.30 20.19
CA ILE A 150 5.98 -12.39 19.60
C ILE A 150 5.11 -11.25 20.12
N ARG A 151 4.49 -10.51 19.20
CA ARG A 151 3.63 -9.36 19.50
C ARG A 151 2.43 -9.32 18.58
N VAL A 152 1.33 -8.79 19.09
CA VAL A 152 0.22 -8.34 18.24
C VAL A 152 0.51 -6.90 17.83
N ASP A 153 0.65 -6.67 16.52
CA ASP A 153 0.78 -5.35 15.95
C ASP A 153 -0.64 -4.82 15.61
N ASN A 154 -1.25 -4.10 16.55
CA ASN A 154 -2.56 -3.44 16.38
C ASN A 154 -2.46 -2.19 15.47
N THR A 155 -1.69 -2.28 14.39
CA THR A 155 -1.42 -1.13 13.52
C THR A 155 -2.66 -0.90 12.67
N PHE A 156 -3.62 -0.19 13.27
CA PHE A 156 -4.95 0.13 12.76
C PHE A 156 -5.84 -1.11 12.71
N ASP A 157 -6.96 -1.10 13.44
CA ASP A 157 -8.01 -2.14 13.39
C ASP A 157 -8.72 -2.12 12.02
N LEU A 158 -7.96 -2.31 10.94
CA LEU A 158 -8.43 -2.30 9.54
C LEU A 158 -9.38 -3.46 9.25
N PHE A 159 -9.33 -4.48 10.10
CA PHE A 159 -10.09 -5.71 10.01
C PHE A 159 -10.58 -6.05 11.41
N GLU A 160 -11.89 -6.16 11.59
CA GLU A 160 -12.46 -6.39 12.91
C GLU A 160 -12.15 -7.79 13.45
N ASP A 161 -11.96 -8.75 12.54
CA ASP A 161 -11.85 -10.19 12.77
C ASP A 161 -10.45 -10.73 12.47
N SER A 162 -9.46 -9.84 12.30
CA SER A 162 -8.07 -10.25 12.10
C SER A 162 -7.09 -9.36 12.83
N GLN A 163 -5.93 -9.90 13.17
CA GLN A 163 -4.80 -9.14 13.71
C GLN A 163 -3.51 -9.59 13.07
N THR A 164 -2.53 -8.68 13.09
CA THR A 164 -1.18 -8.94 12.63
C THR A 164 -0.31 -9.38 13.81
N ILE A 165 0.37 -10.50 13.68
CA ILE A 165 1.34 -11.01 14.65
C ILE A 165 2.73 -10.86 14.06
N SER A 166 3.65 -10.27 14.81
CA SER A 166 5.08 -10.25 14.43
C SER A 166 5.93 -11.05 15.39
N ASN A 167 6.99 -11.65 14.84
CA ASN A 167 8.19 -11.96 15.59
C ASN A 167 9.23 -10.91 15.25
N ARG A 168 9.65 -10.16 16.26
CA ARG A 168 10.74 -9.18 16.12
C ARG A 168 12.09 -9.70 16.61
N GLY A 169 12.18 -10.99 16.94
CA GLY A 169 13.46 -11.68 17.12
C GLY A 169 14.25 -11.67 15.82
N PHE A 170 15.58 -11.51 15.91
CA PHE A 170 16.44 -11.36 14.74
C PHE A 170 16.65 -12.67 13.96
N GLU A 171 16.51 -13.82 14.63
CA GLU A 171 16.83 -15.13 14.04
C GLU A 171 15.72 -15.67 13.14
N GLN A 172 14.45 -15.55 13.57
CA GLN A 172 13.29 -15.96 12.77
C GLN A 172 12.23 -14.85 12.66
N PRO A 173 12.58 -13.68 12.12
CA PRO A 173 11.67 -12.56 12.01
C PRO A 173 10.51 -12.92 11.07
N GLY A 174 9.41 -12.20 11.19
CA GLY A 174 8.29 -12.39 10.28
C GLY A 174 7.02 -11.77 10.80
N VAL A 175 6.03 -11.69 9.91
CA VAL A 175 4.68 -11.26 10.22
C VAL A 175 3.70 -12.28 9.67
N VAL A 176 2.65 -12.58 10.43
CA VAL A 176 1.52 -13.37 9.96
C VAL A 176 0.22 -12.66 10.31
N SER A 177 -0.80 -12.80 9.46
CA SER A 177 -2.17 -12.43 9.81
C SER A 177 -2.86 -13.63 10.47
N VAL A 178 -3.59 -13.38 11.55
CA VAL A 178 -4.46 -14.36 12.22
C VAL A 178 -5.90 -13.88 12.20
N THR A 179 -6.86 -14.80 12.13
CA THR A 179 -8.29 -14.50 12.11
C THR A 179 -9.00 -15.09 13.32
N PHE A 180 -10.09 -14.46 13.77
CA PHE A 180 -10.87 -14.93 14.92
C PHE A 180 -12.27 -14.32 14.96
N LYS A 181 -13.14 -14.93 15.78
CA LYS A 181 -14.42 -14.35 16.21
C LYS A 181 -14.34 -14.05 17.71
N VAL A 182 -14.99 -12.97 18.15
CA VAL A 182 -15.16 -12.68 19.59
C VAL A 182 -16.50 -13.23 20.04
N GLY A 183 -16.53 -14.09 21.05
CA GLY A 183 -17.75 -14.74 21.54
C GLY A 183 -17.59 -15.48 22.84
#